data_AF-A0A4C1VYN9-F1
#
_entry.id   AF-A0A4C1VYN9-F1
#
_cell.length_a   1.000
_cell.length_b   1.000
_cell.length_c   1.000
_cell.angle_alpha   90.00
_cell.angle_beta   90.00
_cell.angle_gamma   90.00
#
_symmetry.space_group_name_H-M   'P 1'
#
loop_
_entity.id
_entity.type
_entity.pdbx_description
1 polymer ?
#
loop_
_entity_poly.entity_id
_entity_poly.type
_entity_poly.pdbx_seq_one_letter_code
_entity_poly.pdbx_strand_id
1 'polypeptide(L)'
;MKPSKLENYLRRCHPDKIDKDLKYFETLEEKYEKRPTVHGMFSSTSESNDDGLRASYNISLLIAKSGQPHTIGELLILRAVEGVLKTVLHKSSYSKEYL
;
A
#
# COMPACT_ATOMS: atom_id res chain seq x y z
N MET A 1 -7.53 6.87 31.39
CA MET A 1 -7.21 6.09 32.61
C MET A 1 -7.14 7.01 33.82
N LYS A 2 -7.42 6.55 35.05
CA LYS A 2 -7.22 7.38 36.25
C LYS A 2 -5.70 7.52 36.56
N PRO A 3 -5.18 8.67 37.03
CA PRO A 3 -3.75 8.87 37.28
C PRO A 3 -3.13 7.85 38.23
N SER A 4 -3.78 7.55 39.34
CA SER A 4 -3.31 6.55 40.31
C SER A 4 -3.22 5.13 39.73
N LYS A 5 -4.11 4.78 38.79
CA LYS A 5 -4.05 3.50 38.08
C LYS A 5 -2.91 3.47 37.07
N LEU A 6 -2.60 4.61 36.45
CA LEU A 6 -1.48 4.74 35.51
C LEU A 6 -0.14 4.57 36.23
N GLU A 7 0.02 5.26 37.35
CA GLU A 7 1.23 5.13 38.18
C GLU A 7 1.43 3.69 38.66
N ASN A 8 0.40 3.05 39.20
CA ASN A 8 0.49 1.66 39.65
C ASN A 8 0.82 0.70 38.50
N TYR A 9 0.23 0.91 37.33
CA TYR A 9 0.51 0.11 36.13
C TYR A 9 1.96 0.26 35.67
N LEU A 10 2.49 1.48 35.62
CA LEU A 10 3.89 1.73 35.30
C LEU A 10 4.82 1.03 36.30
N ARG A 11 4.54 1.16 37.60
CA ARG A 11 5.35 0.49 38.65
C ARG A 11 5.37 -1.02 38.52
N ARG A 12 4.24 -1.64 38.16
CA ARG A 12 4.11 -3.10 38.09
C ARG A 12 4.62 -3.69 36.77
N CYS A 13 4.32 -3.03 35.64
CA CYS A 13 4.51 -3.59 34.31
C CYS A 13 5.68 -2.96 33.54
N HIS A 14 6.05 -1.72 33.85
CA HIS A 14 7.09 -0.96 33.16
C HIS A 14 7.96 -0.16 34.14
N PRO A 15 8.64 -0.83 35.09
CA PRO A 15 9.39 -0.15 36.14
C PRO A 15 10.52 0.74 35.59
N ASP A 16 11.05 0.41 34.41
CA ASP A 16 12.04 1.18 33.66
C ASP A 16 11.53 2.53 33.12
N LYS A 17 10.20 2.74 33.15
CA LYS A 17 9.54 3.92 32.56
C LYS A 17 8.94 4.89 33.59
N ILE A 18 9.08 4.60 34.89
CA ILE A 18 8.48 5.40 35.98
C ILE A 18 9.06 6.82 35.99
N ASP A 19 10.38 6.94 35.81
CA ASP A 19 11.10 8.22 35.95
C ASP A 19 11.30 8.94 34.60
N LYS A 20 10.53 8.57 33.58
CA LYS A 20 10.60 9.22 32.27
C LYS A 20 9.83 10.53 32.28
N ASP A 21 10.38 11.52 31.58
CA ASP A 21 9.79 12.86 31.49
C ASP A 21 8.66 12.91 30.46
N LEU A 22 7.93 14.03 30.44
CA LEU A 22 6.83 14.23 29.49
C LEU A 22 7.29 14.06 28.03
N LYS A 23 8.49 14.56 27.71
CA LYS A 23 9.07 14.52 26.38
C LYS A 23 9.27 13.08 25.87
N TYR A 24 9.62 12.15 26.75
CA TYR A 24 9.67 10.73 26.42
C TYR A 24 8.32 10.19 25.95
N PHE A 25 7.22 10.61 26.57
CA PHE A 25 5.88 10.15 26.19
C PHE A 25 5.37 10.83 24.91
N GLU A 26 5.67 12.11 24.71
CA GLU A 26 5.36 12.83 23.45
C GLU A 26 6.07 12.18 22.25
N THR A 27 7.36 11.84 22.39
CA THR A 27 8.12 11.15 21.34
C THR A 27 7.62 9.72 21.08
N LEU A 28 7.12 9.03 22.12
CA LEU A 28 6.49 7.71 21.97
C LEU A 28 5.16 7.79 21.22
N GLU A 29 4.34 8.79 21.54
CA GLU A 29 3.07 9.05 20.86
C GLU A 29 3.31 9.35 19.38
N GLU A 30 4.25 10.24 19.05
CA GLU A 30 4.61 10.54 17.67
C GLU A 30 5.06 9.29 16.90
N LYS A 31 5.88 8.44 17.53
CA LYS A 31 6.29 7.16 16.93
C LYS A 31 5.13 6.19 16.75
N TYR A 32 4.17 6.18 17.67
CA TYR A 32 2.99 5.32 17.59
C TYR A 32 2.05 5.76 16.47
N GLU A 33 1.80 7.05 16.33
CA GLU A 33 0.95 7.63 15.28
C GLU A 33 1.55 7.42 13.88
N LYS A 34 2.88 7.57 13.75
CA LYS A 34 3.58 7.38 12.47
C LYS A 34 3.86 5.91 12.12
N ARG A 35 3.52 4.96 12.99
CA ARG A 35 3.85 3.55 12.73
C ARG A 35 3.06 3.05 11.52
N PRO A 36 3.67 2.23 10.64
CA PRO A 36 2.91 1.53 9.62
C PRO A 36 1.84 0.66 10.28
N THR A 37 0.58 0.88 9.93
CA THR A 37 -0.52 0.00 10.34
C THR A 37 -0.99 -0.79 9.14
N VAL A 38 -1.52 -1.99 9.38
CA VAL A 38 -2.12 -2.82 8.34
C VAL A 38 -3.17 -2.00 7.55
N HIS A 39 -4.01 -1.23 8.26
CA HIS A 39 -4.98 -0.34 7.63
C HIS A 39 -4.30 0.73 6.75
N GLY A 40 -3.30 1.45 7.27
CA GLY A 40 -2.57 2.47 6.52
C GLY A 40 -1.87 1.93 5.26
N MET A 41 -1.34 0.70 5.31
CA MET A 41 -0.74 0.03 4.15
C MET A 41 -1.76 -0.24 3.04
N PHE A 42 -2.99 -0.62 3.39
CA PHE A 42 -4.06 -0.82 2.41
C PHE A 42 -4.67 0.50 1.94
N SER A 43 -4.78 1.51 2.80
CA SER A 43 -5.26 2.85 2.45
C SER A 43 -4.33 3.56 1.46
N SER A 44 -3.01 3.42 1.60
CA SER A 44 -2.05 4.01 0.64
C SER A 44 -2.15 3.42 -0.78
N THR A 45 -2.72 2.22 -0.92
CA THR A 45 -2.91 1.57 -2.23
C THR A 45 -4.25 1.91 -2.88
N SER A 46 -5.21 2.47 -2.14
CA SER A 46 -6.55 2.75 -2.67
C SER A 46 -6.68 4.11 -3.37
N GLU A 47 -5.73 5.03 -3.17
CA GLU A 47 -5.96 6.44 -3.53
C GLU A 47 -5.68 6.81 -5.00
N SER A 48 -5.11 5.95 -5.86
CA SER A 48 -4.69 6.46 -7.18
C SER A 48 -4.65 5.51 -8.38
N ASN A 49 -5.25 4.32 -8.34
CA ASN A 49 -5.19 3.39 -9.49
C ASN A 49 -6.55 2.87 -9.97
N ASP A 50 -7.61 3.65 -9.80
CA ASP A 50 -8.94 3.24 -10.25
C ASP A 50 -8.99 3.01 -11.77
N ASP A 51 -8.34 3.87 -12.56
CA ASP A 51 -8.33 3.73 -14.03
C ASP A 51 -7.51 2.52 -14.51
N GLY A 52 -6.36 2.24 -13.89
CA GLY A 52 -5.53 1.08 -14.23
C GLY A 52 -6.22 -0.25 -13.88
N LEU A 53 -6.84 -0.30 -12.69
CA LEU A 53 -7.65 -1.43 -12.26
C LEU A 53 -8.85 -1.63 -13.19
N ARG A 54 -9.58 -0.54 -13.49
CA ARG A 54 -10.73 -0.58 -14.40
C ARG A 54 -10.32 -1.02 -15.81
N ALA A 55 -9.18 -0.54 -16.32
CA ALA A 55 -8.66 -0.94 -17.63
C ALA A 55 -8.30 -2.44 -17.67
N SER A 56 -7.55 -2.93 -16.67
CA SER A 56 -7.17 -4.35 -16.59
C SER A 56 -8.39 -5.27 -16.42
N TYR A 57 -9.38 -4.87 -15.65
CA TYR A 57 -10.67 -5.55 -15.55
C TYR A 57 -11.39 -5.61 -16.90
N ASN A 58 -11.50 -4.48 -17.61
CA ASN A 58 -12.17 -4.42 -18.90
C ASN A 58 -11.49 -5.32 -19.95
N ILE A 59 -10.15 -5.35 -19.98
CA ILE A 59 -9.39 -6.25 -20.85
C ILE A 59 -9.70 -7.71 -20.52
N SER A 60 -9.63 -8.09 -19.25
CA SER A 60 -9.91 -9.44 -18.80
C SER A 60 -11.36 -9.87 -19.11
N LEU A 61 -12.32 -8.95 -18.93
CA LEU A 61 -13.72 -9.17 -19.26
C LEU A 61 -13.93 -9.43 -20.75
N LEU A 62 -13.25 -8.68 -21.63
CA LEU A 62 -13.33 -8.88 -23.08
C LEU A 62 -12.70 -10.21 -23.52
N ILE A 63 -11.57 -10.60 -22.93
CA ILE A 63 -10.94 -11.91 -23.16
C ILE A 63 -11.91 -13.03 -22.77
N ALA A 64 -12.49 -12.96 -21.58
CA ALA A 64 -13.44 -13.97 -21.10
C ALA A 64 -14.69 -14.05 -21.99
N LYS A 65 -15.28 -12.91 -22.34
CA LYS A 65 -16.47 -12.85 -23.21
C LYS A 65 -16.21 -13.35 -24.63
N SER A 66 -14.99 -13.21 -25.13
CA SER A 66 -14.59 -13.72 -26.44
C SER A 66 -14.15 -15.19 -26.42
N GLY A 67 -14.19 -15.86 -25.25
CA GLY A 67 -13.80 -17.26 -25.10
C GLY A 67 -12.29 -17.49 -25.27
N GLN A 68 -11.47 -16.44 -25.16
CA GLN A 68 -10.03 -16.54 -25.30
C GLN A 68 -9.36 -16.95 -23.99
N PRO A 69 -8.20 -17.63 -24.05
CA PRO A 69 -7.44 -17.95 -22.84
C PRO A 69 -6.85 -16.67 -22.23
N HIS A 70 -6.74 -16.62 -20.89
CA HIS A 70 -6.15 -15.48 -20.17
C HIS A 70 -4.71 -15.15 -20.64
N THR A 71 -3.98 -16.14 -21.15
CA THR A 71 -2.63 -16.00 -21.70
C THR A 71 -2.53 -15.03 -22.88
N ILE A 72 -3.64 -14.78 -23.60
CA ILE A 72 -3.66 -13.78 -24.68
C ILE A 72 -3.40 -12.36 -24.17
N GLY A 73 -3.77 -12.08 -22.91
CA GLY A 73 -3.54 -10.80 -22.26
C GLY A 73 -2.04 -10.48 -22.15
N GLU A 74 -1.25 -11.44 -21.68
CA GLU A 74 0.20 -11.27 -21.51
C GLU A 74 0.97 -11.37 -22.83
N LEU A 75 0.59 -12.31 -23.70
CA LEU A 75 1.33 -12.59 -24.92
C LEU A 75 1.14 -11.50 -25.98
N LEU A 76 -0.10 -11.03 -26.14
CA LEU A 76 -0.47 -10.14 -27.23
C LEU A 76 -0.86 -8.75 -26.75
N ILE A 77 -1.81 -8.65 -25.82
CA ILE A 77 -2.36 -7.35 -25.42
C ILE A 77 -1.31 -6.50 -24.71
N LEU A 78 -0.56 -7.07 -23.77
CA LEU A 78 0.52 -6.37 -23.08
C LEU A 78 1.56 -5.83 -24.07
N ARG A 79 1.95 -6.64 -25.07
CA ARG A 79 2.92 -6.24 -26.11
C ARG A 79 2.36 -5.16 -27.03
N ALA A 80 1.08 -5.26 -27.39
CA ALA A 80 0.42 -4.24 -28.19
C ALA A 80 0.37 -2.90 -27.45
N VAL A 81 -0.03 -2.90 -26.17
CA VAL A 81 -0.03 -1.70 -25.33
C VAL A 81 1.39 -1.13 -25.20
N GLU A 82 2.39 -1.96 -24.96
CA GLU A 82 3.79 -1.53 -24.91
C GLU A 82 4.22 -0.86 -26.22
N GLY A 83 3.86 -1.46 -27.37
CA GLY A 83 4.12 -0.89 -28.69
C GLY A 83 3.48 0.49 -28.85
N VAL A 84 2.19 0.62 -28.53
CA VAL A 84 1.45 1.89 -28.63
C VAL A 84 2.06 2.97 -27.74
N LEU A 85 2.44 2.64 -26.50
CA LEU A 85 3.08 3.59 -25.59
C LEU A 85 4.42 4.11 -26.15
N LYS A 86 5.22 3.21 -26.74
CA LYS A 86 6.50 3.57 -27.37
C LYS A 86 6.31 4.40 -28.64
N THR A 87 5.39 4.01 -29.52
CA THR A 87 5.26 4.62 -30.85
C THR A 87 4.40 5.88 -30.85
N VAL A 88 3.30 5.89 -30.11
CA VAL A 88 2.32 6.98 -30.11
C VAL A 88 2.62 8.01 -29.02
N LEU A 89 2.97 7.54 -27.83
CA LEU A 89 3.22 8.44 -26.68
C LEU A 89 4.71 8.76 -26.47
N HIS A 90 5.60 8.15 -27.26
CA HIS A 90 7.05 8.31 -27.14
C HIS A 90 7.59 8.08 -25.71
N LYS A 91 6.94 7.18 -24.95
CA LYS A 91 7.36 6.80 -23.60
C LYS A 91 8.16 5.51 -23.64
N SER A 92 9.34 5.47 -23.01
CA SER A 92 10.09 4.23 -22.78
C SER A 92 9.43 3.42 -21.68
N SER A 93 9.40 2.08 -21.82
CA SER A 93 8.80 1.18 -20.84
C SER A 93 9.45 1.35 -19.47
N TYR A 94 8.64 1.49 -18.42
CA TYR A 94 9.13 1.41 -17.04
C TYR A 94 9.80 0.05 -16.79
N SER A 95 10.94 0.08 -16.10
CA SER A 95 11.73 -1.09 -15.74
C SER A 95 10.90 -2.08 -14.93
N LYS A 96 11.07 -3.37 -15.23
CA LYS A 96 10.58 -4.51 -14.45
C LYS A 96 11.29 -4.62 -13.09
N GLU A 97 11.31 -3.57 -12.29
CA GLU A 97 11.47 -3.75 -10.85
C GLU A 97 10.08 -4.09 -10.32
N TYR A 98 9.99 -5.04 -9.38
CA TYR A 98 8.76 -5.64 -8.84
C TYR A 98 8.15 -6.79 -9.67
N LEU A 99 8.94 -7.86 -9.83
CA LEU A 99 8.46 -9.24 -9.63
C LEU A 99 9.38 -9.92 -8.61
#